data_AF-A0A350M7N5-F1
#
_entry.id   AF-A0A350M7N5-F1
#
_cell.length_a   1.000
_cell.length_b   1.000
_cell.length_c   1.000
_cell.angle_alpha   90.00
_cell.angle_beta   90.00
_cell.angle_gamma   90.00
#
_symmetry.space_group_name_H-M   'P 1'
#
loop_
_entity.id
_entity.type
_entity.pdbx_description
1 polymer ?
#
loop_
_entity_poly.entity_id
_entity_poly.type
_entity_poly.pdbx_seq_one_letter_code
_entity_poly.pdbx_strand_id
1 'polypeptide(L)' 'HGKGTGKLRQVVRDALRKNSHVTSFEEGGPKEGGEGVTVALFG' A
#
# COMPACT_ATOMS: atom_id res chain seq x y z
N HIS A 1 -3.42 0.34 6.24
CA HIS A 1 -3.86 -1.03 6.61
C HIS A 1 -3.28 -1.52 7.96
N GLY A 2 -2.51 -0.71 8.70
CA GLY A 2 -1.84 -1.17 9.92
C GLY A 2 -0.65 -2.08 9.63
N LYS A 3 0.21 -2.29 10.63
CA LYS A 3 1.39 -3.16 10.52
C LYS A 3 1.01 -4.63 10.74
N GLY A 4 0.48 -4.96 11.91
CA GLY A 4 0.03 -6.33 12.25
C GLY A 4 1.05 -7.39 11.84
N THR A 5 0.58 -8.52 11.29
CA THR A 5 1.44 -9.56 10.71
C THR A 5 1.97 -9.22 9.30
N GLY A 6 1.61 -8.06 8.75
CA GLY A 6 1.89 -7.69 7.37
C GLY A 6 0.98 -8.36 6.33
N LYS A 7 0.07 -9.26 6.72
CA LYS A 7 -0.78 -9.99 5.77
C LYS A 7 -1.68 -9.06 4.94
N LEU A 8 -2.29 -8.06 5.59
CA LEU A 8 -3.14 -7.10 4.89
C LEU A 8 -2.33 -6.20 3.94
N ARG A 9 -1.10 -5.82 4.32
CA ARG A 9 -0.18 -5.10 3.43
C ARG A 9 0.10 -5.91 2.16
N GLN A 10 0.39 -7.20 2.29
CA GLN A 10 0.67 -8.08 1.15
C GLN A 10 -0.54 -8.15 0.21
N VAL A 11 -1.71 -8.48 0.75
CA VAL A 11 -2.94 -8.64 -0.06
C VAL A 11 -3.35 -7.32 -0.73
N VAL A 12 -3.25 -6.19 -0.03
CA VAL A 12 -3.55 -4.87 -0.60
C VAL A 12 -2.58 -4.55 -1.75
N ARG A 13 -1.27 -4.74 -1.57
CA ARG A 13 -0.28 -4.45 -2.62
C ARG A 13 -0.45 -5.37 -3.83
N ASP A 14 -0.81 -6.63 -3.63
CA ASP A 14 -1.11 -7.56 -4.73
C ASP A 14 -2.38 -7.15 -5.50
N ALA A 15 -3.39 -6.63 -4.81
CA ALA A 15 -4.59 -6.08 -5.46
C ALA A 15 -4.27 -4.81 -6.26
N LEU A 16 -3.47 -3.89 -5.70
CA LEU A 16 -3.06 -2.66 -6.36
C LEU A 16 -2.24 -2.93 -7.63
N ARG A 17 -1.32 -3.90 -7.62
CA ARG A 17 -0.56 -4.32 -8.83
C ARG A 17 -1.44 -4.77 -9.99
N LYS A 18 -2.64 -5.29 -9.70
CA LYS A 18 -3.58 -5.82 -10.70
C LYS A 18 -4.61 -4.77 -11.14
N ASN A 19 -4.63 -3.60 -10.52
CA ASN A 19 -5.60 -2.56 -10.83
C ASN A 19 -5.05 -1.63 -11.93
N SER A 20 -5.70 -1.61 -13.09
CA SER A 20 -5.30 -0.79 -14.24
C SER A 20 -5.37 0.73 -14.00
N HIS A 21 -6.08 1.18 -12.96
CA HIS A 21 -6.18 2.59 -12.58
C HIS A 21 -5.08 3.03 -11.61
N VAL A 22 -4.24 2.10 -11.14
CA VAL A 22 -3.14 2.41 -10.21
C VAL A 22 -1.85 2.51 -11.01
N THR A 23 -1.27 3.71 -11.02
CA THR A 23 -0.02 4.01 -11.72
C THR A 23 1.20 3.56 -10.91
N SER A 24 1.15 3.77 -9.59
CA SER A 24 2.19 3.35 -8.66
C SER A 24 1.66 3.26 -7.24
N PHE A 25 2.43 2.62 -6.35
CA PHE A 25 2.16 2.67 -4.91
C PHE A 25 3.46 2.53 -4.12
N GLU A 26 3.47 3.11 -2.93
CA GLU A 26 4.61 3.10 -2.01
C GLU A 26 4.15 2.99 -0.56
N GLU A 27 5.10 2.81 0.37
CA GLU A 27 4.82 2.84 1.80
C GLU A 27 4.65 4.29 2.28
N GLY A 28 3.87 4.50 3.33
CA GLY A 28 3.81 5.82 3.97
C GLY A 28 5.17 6.22 4.56
N GLY A 29 5.43 7.53 4.68
CA GLY A 29 6.65 8.01 5.33
C GLY A 29 6.77 7.60 6.81
N PRO A 30 7.97 7.70 7.43
CA PRO A 30 8.19 7.30 8.83
C PRO A 30 7.25 7.95 9.84
N LYS A 31 6.84 9.21 9.59
CA LYS A 31 5.89 9.97 10.42
C LYS A 31 4.44 9.91 9.90
N GLU A 32 4.20 9.15 8.85
CA GLU A 32 2.92 9.03 8.16
C GLU A 32 2.41 7.57 8.17
N GLY A 33 2.88 6.79 9.15
CA GLY A 33 2.43 5.42 9.38
C GLY A 33 3.36 4.32 8.83
N GLY A 34 4.40 4.67 8.07
CA GLY A 34 5.41 3.73 7.58
C GLY A 34 4.80 2.58 6.77
N GLU A 35 5.35 1.38 6.95
CA GLU A 35 4.81 0.12 6.44
C GLU A 35 3.35 -0.19 6.80
N GLY A 36 2.74 0.56 7.74
CA GLY A 36 1.32 0.41 8.08
C GLY A 36 0.39 1.08 7.07
N VAL A 37 0.93 1.88 6.14
CA VAL A 37 0.22 2.66 5.15
C VAL A 37 0.76 2.30 3.76
N THR A 38 -0.14 2.17 2.79
CA THR A 38 0.22 2.13 1.37
C THR A 38 -0.43 3.36 0.73
N VAL A 39 0.39 4.20 0.11
CA VAL A 39 -0.05 5.35 -0.68
C VAL A 39 -0.17 4.87 -2.12
N ALA A 40 -1.35 4.98 -2.74
CA ALA A 40 -1.59 4.58 -4.11
C ALA A 40 -1.85 5.81 -4.98
N LEU A 41 -1.11 5.92 -6.08
CA LEU A 41 -1.31 6.96 -7.09
C LEU A 41 -2.23 6.42 -8.18
N PHE A 42 -3.35 7.11 -8.41
CA PHE A 42 -4.29 6.78 -9.49
C PHE A 42 -4.01 7.64 -10.73
N GLY A 43 -4.24 7.07 -11.90
CA GLY A 43 -4.10 7.71 -13.22
C GLY A 43 -5.22 7.36 -14.16
#